data_AF-A0A4S2LEV0-F1
#
_entry.id   AF-A0A4S2LEV0-F1
#
_cell.length_a   1.000
_cell.length_b   1.000
_cell.length_c   1.000
_cell.angle_alpha   90.00
_cell.angle_beta   90.00
_cell.angle_gamma   90.00
#
_symmetry.space_group_name_H-M   'P 1'
#
loop_
_entity.id
_entity.type
_entity.pdbx_description
1 polymer ?
#
loop_
_entity_poly.entity_id
_entity_poly.type
_entity_poly.pdbx_seq_one_letter_code
_entity_poly.pdbx_strand_id
1 'polypeptide(L)'
;MDEGFRWYGLFIIFVSIGASVSALITERWGCGGLFTGCQNTEWKTVADIVGGLMVAGALCMVVLFVLEFLSLCIAALRSSRVVLTVRYVLVLVAMACTLTAVLVYTAKIGHMWSYFLAVCSGVLCVQVGFLLVAREFTKPPHSGMIRME
;
A
#
# COMPACT_ATOMS: atom_id res chain seq x y z
N MET A 1 -13.76 -2.77 -17.67
CA MET A 1 -12.71 -2.13 -16.85
C MET A 1 -11.50 -2.00 -17.74
N ASP A 2 -11.16 -0.77 -18.09
CA ASP A 2 -10.22 -0.47 -19.17
C ASP A 2 -8.79 -0.87 -18.80
N GLU A 3 -8.02 -1.32 -19.79
CA GLU A 3 -6.63 -1.77 -19.61
C GLU A 3 -5.75 -0.71 -18.93
N GLY A 4 -5.97 0.58 -19.25
CA GLY A 4 -5.25 1.69 -18.64
C GLY A 4 -5.43 1.81 -17.12
N PHE A 5 -6.62 1.49 -16.60
CA PHE A 5 -6.90 1.51 -15.17
C PHE A 5 -6.08 0.45 -14.41
N ARG A 6 -5.78 -0.67 -15.07
CA ARG A 6 -5.03 -1.79 -14.48
C ARG A 6 -3.53 -1.50 -14.42
N TRP A 7 -2.98 -0.87 -15.46
CA TRP A 7 -1.59 -0.39 -15.47
C TRP A 7 -1.34 0.65 -14.38
N TYR A 8 -2.32 1.52 -14.13
CA TYR A 8 -2.23 2.48 -13.02
C TYR A 8 -2.16 1.79 -11.66
N GLY A 9 -2.99 0.78 -11.40
CA GLY A 9 -2.92 -0.01 -10.16
C GLY A 9 -1.55 -0.65 -9.93
N LEU A 10 -0.95 -1.23 -10.98
CA LEU A 10 0.42 -1.75 -10.92
C LEU A 10 1.46 -0.67 -10.65
N PHE A 11 1.30 0.51 -11.26
CA PHE A 11 2.18 1.64 -11.02
C PHE A 11 2.14 2.10 -9.56
N ILE A 12 0.96 2.19 -8.94
CA ILE A 12 0.84 2.51 -7.51
C ILE A 12 1.58 1.48 -6.65
N ILE A 13 1.35 0.17 -6.89
CA ILE A 13 2.01 -0.89 -6.11
C ILE A 13 3.53 -0.81 -6.28
N PHE A 14 4.01 -0.59 -7.50
CA PHE A 14 5.43 -0.44 -7.79
C PHE A 14 6.05 0.74 -7.02
N VAL A 15 5.39 1.91 -7.05
CA VAL A 15 5.82 3.09 -6.30
C VAL A 15 5.78 2.82 -4.79
N SER A 16 4.76 2.14 -4.28
CA SER A 16 4.69 1.75 -2.86
C SER A 16 5.82 0.81 -2.43
N ILE A 17 6.20 -0.15 -3.26
CA ILE A 17 7.35 -1.02 -3.00
C ILE A 17 8.63 -0.19 -2.97
N GLY A 18 8.84 0.69 -3.97
CA GLY A 18 10.00 1.58 -4.01
C GLY A 18 10.09 2.50 -2.80
N ALA A 19 8.97 3.07 -2.37
CA ALA A 19 8.89 3.88 -1.15
C ALA A 19 9.22 3.05 0.12
N SER A 20 8.73 1.81 0.20
CA SER A 20 9.01 0.93 1.33
C SER A 20 10.49 0.53 1.39
N VAL A 21 11.09 0.17 0.25
CA VAL A 21 12.51 -0.18 0.15
C VAL A 21 13.38 1.04 0.45
N SER A 22 13.06 2.21 -0.11
CA SER A 22 13.79 3.45 0.18
C SER A 22 13.72 3.83 1.67
N ALA A 23 12.57 3.63 2.34
CA ALA A 23 12.47 3.83 3.78
C ALA A 23 13.41 2.90 4.57
N LEU A 24 13.51 1.62 4.18
CA LEU A 24 14.37 0.62 4.83
C LEU A 24 15.86 0.93 4.71
N ILE A 25 16.31 1.43 3.56
CA ILE A 25 17.73 1.73 3.31
C ILE A 25 18.16 3.13 3.75
N THR A 26 17.21 4.05 3.94
CA THR A 26 17.53 5.44 4.28
C THR A 26 18.02 5.54 5.71
N GLU A 27 19.14 6.24 5.92
CA GLU A 27 19.76 6.43 7.25
C GLU A 27 19.26 7.68 7.99
N ARG A 28 18.07 8.17 7.65
CA ARG A 28 17.46 9.37 8.24
C ARG A 28 16.33 9.05 9.22
N TRP A 29 16.39 7.88 9.86
CA TRP A 29 15.61 7.65 11.06
C TRP A 29 16.22 8.51 12.18
N GLY A 30 15.46 8.95 13.18
CA GLY A 30 15.98 9.82 14.26
C GLY A 30 17.21 9.30 15.02
N CYS A 31 17.57 8.03 14.81
CA CYS A 31 18.72 7.29 15.34
C CYS A 31 19.80 6.95 14.28
N GLY A 32 19.68 7.45 13.03
CA GLY A 32 20.47 7.02 11.88
C GLY A 32 19.73 5.99 11.02
N GLY A 33 20.36 4.85 10.71
CA GLY A 33 19.73 3.74 9.98
C GLY A 33 18.86 2.83 10.87
N LEU A 34 17.79 2.27 10.30
CA LEU A 34 16.87 1.38 11.03
C LEU A 34 17.58 0.08 11.48
N PHE A 35 18.41 -0.50 10.60
CA PHE A 35 19.15 -1.74 10.86
C PHE A 35 20.57 -1.53 11.38
N THR A 36 21.03 -0.29 11.51
CA THR A 36 22.39 0.02 11.93
C THR A 36 22.35 0.90 13.18
N GLY A 37 22.06 2.19 13.02
CA GLY A 37 22.06 3.17 14.09
C GLY A 37 21.09 2.82 15.23
N CYS A 38 19.82 2.57 14.89
CA CYS A 38 18.79 2.23 15.86
C CYS A 38 19.06 0.93 16.64
N GLN A 39 19.78 -0.02 16.04
CA GLN A 39 20.11 -1.29 16.71
C GLN A 39 21.17 -1.15 17.81
N ASN A 40 22.00 -0.11 17.76
CA ASN A 40 23.07 0.13 18.73
C ASN A 40 22.62 1.00 19.93
N THR A 41 21.32 1.20 20.09
CA THR A 41 20.73 2.06 21.13
C THR A 41 19.68 1.29 21.95
N GLU A 42 19.12 1.94 22.97
CA GLU A 42 17.99 1.40 23.76
C GLU A 42 16.75 1.04 22.91
N TRP A 43 16.68 1.57 21.69
CA TRP A 43 15.58 1.36 20.75
C TRP A 43 15.68 0.04 19.97
N LYS A 44 16.68 -0.80 20.22
CA LYS A 44 16.92 -2.05 19.47
C LYS A 44 15.67 -2.90 19.27
N THR A 45 14.95 -3.21 20.35
CA THR A 45 13.74 -4.06 20.27
C THR A 45 12.65 -3.41 19.43
N VAL A 46 12.47 -2.09 19.55
CA VAL A 46 11.48 -1.35 18.77
C VAL A 46 11.87 -1.34 17.29
N ALA A 47 13.15 -1.08 16.99
CA ALA A 47 13.67 -1.08 15.63
C ALA A 47 13.57 -2.44 14.95
N ASP A 48 13.84 -3.53 15.68
CA ASP A 48 13.69 -4.90 15.17
C ASP A 48 12.23 -5.23 14.85
N ILE A 49 11.27 -4.81 15.69
CA ILE A 49 9.83 -4.95 15.44
C ILE A 49 9.41 -4.12 14.21
N VAL A 50 9.77 -2.83 14.16
CA VAL A 50 9.42 -1.92 13.06
C VAL A 50 10.00 -2.44 11.74
N GLY A 51 11.28 -2.83 11.73
CA GLY A 51 11.94 -3.41 10.57
C GLY A 51 11.28 -4.70 10.12
N GLY A 52 10.97 -5.61 11.06
CA GLY A 52 10.27 -6.86 10.77
C GLY A 52 8.90 -6.65 10.14
N LEU A 53 8.09 -5.73 10.68
CA LEU A 53 6.78 -5.41 10.13
C LEU A 53 6.88 -4.72 8.75
N MET A 54 7.84 -3.82 8.54
CA MET A 54 8.06 -3.20 7.23
C MET A 54 8.47 -4.24 6.18
N VAL A 55 9.38 -5.15 6.51
CA VAL A 55 9.80 -6.23 5.60
C VAL A 55 8.63 -7.17 5.31
N ALA A 56 7.86 -7.58 6.32
CA ALA A 56 6.67 -8.42 6.13
C ALA A 56 5.62 -7.74 5.23
N GLY A 57 5.36 -6.45 5.45
CA GLY A 57 4.47 -5.66 4.61
C GLY A 57 4.97 -5.53 3.18
N ALA A 58 6.26 -5.25 2.98
CA ALA A 58 6.87 -5.15 1.66
C ALA A 58 6.80 -6.49 0.90
N LEU A 59 7.04 -7.62 1.56
CA LEU A 59 6.89 -8.95 0.95
C LEU A 59 5.45 -9.19 0.50
N CYS A 60 4.45 -8.81 1.30
CA CYS A 60 3.04 -8.90 0.90
C CYS A 60 2.75 -8.03 -0.33
N MET A 61 3.32 -6.82 -0.41
CA MET A 61 3.19 -5.95 -1.59
C MET A 61 3.85 -6.55 -2.84
N VAL A 62 5.00 -7.21 -2.70
CA VAL A 62 5.65 -7.92 -3.82
C VAL A 62 4.77 -9.06 -4.33
N VAL A 63 4.18 -9.86 -3.43
CA VAL A 63 3.24 -10.92 -3.84
C VAL A 63 2.03 -10.33 -4.56
N LEU A 64 1.48 -9.22 -4.06
CA LEU A 64 0.40 -8.49 -4.74
C LEU A 64 0.79 -8.01 -6.13
N PHE A 65 1.99 -7.42 -6.28
CA PHE A 65 2.50 -6.97 -7.56
C PHE A 65 2.57 -8.11 -8.57
N VAL A 66 3.11 -9.26 -8.16
CA VAL A 66 3.18 -10.46 -9.00
C VAL A 66 1.78 -10.95 -9.37
N LEU A 67 0.84 -11.00 -8.43
CA LEU A 67 -0.54 -11.42 -8.70
C LEU A 67 -1.25 -10.49 -9.69
N GLU A 68 -1.08 -9.17 -9.55
CA GLU A 68 -1.65 -8.20 -10.51
C GLU A 68 -1.03 -8.34 -11.89
N PHE A 69 0.30 -8.51 -11.96
CA PHE A 69 1.01 -8.72 -13.22
C PHE A 69 0.54 -10.00 -13.92
N LEU A 70 0.48 -11.13 -13.20
CA LEU A 70 -0.02 -12.40 -13.73
C LEU A 70 -1.47 -12.28 -14.21
N SER A 71 -2.27 -11.45 -13.56
CA SER A 71 -3.67 -11.27 -13.91
C SER A 71 -3.88 -10.42 -15.17
N LEU A 72 -2.89 -9.59 -15.54
CA LEU A 72 -2.85 -8.98 -16.88
C LEU A 72 -2.71 -10.07 -17.94
N CYS A 73 -1.74 -10.96 -17.76
CA CYS A 73 -1.39 -12.01 -18.73
C CYS A 73 -2.44 -13.13 -18.80
N ILE A 74 -3.10 -13.46 -17.70
CA ILE A 74 -3.95 -14.65 -17.58
C ILE A 74 -5.39 -14.25 -17.23
N ALA A 75 -6.31 -14.46 -18.19
CA ALA A 75 -7.74 -14.14 -18.01
C ALA A 75 -8.43 -15.01 -16.94
N ALA A 76 -8.00 -16.26 -16.76
CA ALA A 76 -8.57 -17.16 -15.74
C ALA A 76 -8.36 -16.65 -14.30
N LEU A 77 -7.17 -16.11 -14.00
CA LEU A 77 -6.87 -15.49 -12.70
C LEU A 77 -7.72 -14.24 -12.45
N ARG A 78 -8.13 -13.55 -13.52
CA ARG A 78 -8.94 -12.33 -13.46
C ARG A 78 -10.38 -12.58 -13.00
N SER A 79 -10.98 -13.68 -13.43
CA SER A 79 -12.37 -14.01 -13.09
C SER A 79 -12.49 -14.87 -11.83
N SER A 80 -11.37 -15.32 -11.25
CA SER A 80 -11.38 -16.19 -10.08
C SER A 80 -11.74 -15.41 -8.82
N ARG A 81 -12.87 -15.79 -8.19
CA ARG A 81 -13.28 -15.26 -6.88
C ARG A 81 -12.25 -15.51 -5.80
N VAL A 82 -11.54 -16.64 -5.86
CA VAL A 82 -10.48 -16.97 -4.88
C VAL A 82 -9.33 -15.98 -4.98
N VAL A 83 -8.87 -15.68 -6.19
CA VAL A 83 -7.77 -14.72 -6.42
C VAL A 83 -8.17 -13.33 -5.95
N LEU A 84 -9.42 -12.92 -6.19
CA LEU A 84 -9.94 -11.65 -5.70
C LEU A 84 -9.87 -11.57 -4.16
N THR A 85 -10.34 -12.60 -3.45
CA THR A 85 -10.27 -12.66 -1.98
C THR A 85 -8.84 -12.62 -1.48
N VAL A 86 -7.93 -13.38 -2.09
CA VAL A 86 -6.50 -13.41 -1.71
C VAL A 86 -5.88 -12.02 -1.83
N ARG A 87 -6.17 -11.28 -2.91
CA ARG A 87 -5.69 -9.90 -3.07
C ARG A 87 -6.19 -9.00 -1.95
N TYR A 88 -7.47 -9.05 -1.62
CA TYR A 88 -8.03 -8.25 -0.52
C TYR A 88 -7.34 -8.54 0.81
N VAL A 89 -7.17 -9.83 1.14
CA VAL A 89 -6.49 -10.23 2.38
C VAL A 89 -5.04 -9.75 2.39
N LEU A 90 -4.31 -9.94 1.30
CA LEU A 90 -2.91 -9.50 1.19
C LEU A 90 -2.77 -7.98 1.32
N VAL A 91 -3.67 -7.20 0.72
CA VAL A 91 -3.68 -5.73 0.86
C VAL A 91 -3.93 -5.35 2.31
N LEU A 92 -4.90 -5.96 2.98
CA LEU A 92 -5.20 -5.69 4.38
C LEU A 92 -4.02 -6.02 5.29
N VAL A 93 -3.35 -7.15 5.06
CA VAL A 93 -2.16 -7.55 5.83
C VAL A 93 -1.01 -6.57 5.57
N ALA A 94 -0.72 -6.23 4.31
CA ALA A 94 0.32 -5.27 3.97
C ALA A 94 0.08 -3.89 4.61
N MET A 95 -1.17 -3.41 4.57
CA MET A 95 -1.60 -2.16 5.20
C MET A 95 -1.45 -2.23 6.73
N ALA A 96 -1.92 -3.30 7.36
CA ALA A 96 -1.83 -3.47 8.81
C ALA A 96 -0.37 -3.52 9.29
N CYS A 97 0.49 -4.28 8.61
CA CYS A 97 1.91 -4.37 8.95
C CYS A 97 2.62 -3.02 8.80
N THR A 98 2.46 -2.34 7.66
CA THR A 98 3.13 -1.06 7.41
C THR A 98 2.61 0.06 8.31
N LEU A 99 1.30 0.18 8.52
CA LEU A 99 0.72 1.15 9.44
C LEU A 99 1.18 0.90 10.88
N THR A 100 1.15 -0.35 11.34
CA THR A 100 1.61 -0.69 12.70
C THR A 100 3.09 -0.37 12.87
N ALA A 101 3.94 -0.66 11.89
CA ALA A 101 5.36 -0.30 11.94
C ALA A 101 5.56 1.20 12.12
N VAL A 102 4.90 2.03 11.30
CA VAL A 102 5.06 3.49 11.36
C VAL A 102 4.43 4.09 12.62
N LEU A 103 3.30 3.53 13.10
CA LEU A 103 2.69 3.94 14.37
C LEU A 103 3.59 3.65 15.56
N VAL A 104 4.15 2.44 15.64
CA VAL A 104 5.09 2.05 16.70
C VAL A 104 6.33 2.95 16.65
N TYR A 105 6.88 3.20 15.48
CA TYR A 105 8.02 4.10 15.31
C TYR A 105 7.70 5.54 15.75
N THR A 106 6.57 6.08 15.29
CA THR A 106 6.17 7.46 15.60
C THR A 106 5.86 7.64 17.08
N ALA A 107 5.24 6.64 17.72
CA ALA A 107 4.90 6.69 19.13
C ALA A 107 6.12 6.58 20.05
N LYS A 108 7.19 5.88 19.62
CA LYS A 108 8.34 5.56 20.48
C LYS A 108 9.61 6.35 20.18
N ILE A 109 9.82 6.77 18.93
CA ILE A 109 11.10 7.36 18.49
C ILE A 109 10.86 8.69 17.77
N GLY A 110 10.02 8.71 16.74
CA GLY A 110 9.89 9.86 15.85
C GLY A 110 9.12 11.05 16.44
N HIS A 111 8.07 10.80 17.23
CA HIS A 111 7.17 11.79 17.86
C HIS A 111 6.54 12.86 16.93
N MET A 112 6.66 12.73 15.62
CA MET A 112 6.16 13.67 14.60
C MET A 112 4.71 13.37 14.18
N TRP A 113 3.76 13.42 15.12
CA TRP A 113 2.36 13.02 14.89
C TRP A 113 1.66 13.83 13.79
N SER A 114 1.85 15.14 13.75
CA SER A 114 1.20 16.01 12.75
C SER A 114 1.67 15.71 11.32
N TYR A 115 2.97 15.48 11.12
CA TYR A 115 3.53 15.09 9.82
C TYR A 115 2.99 13.73 9.37
N PHE A 116 2.96 12.76 10.27
CA PHE A 116 2.41 11.43 9.98
C PHE A 116 0.93 11.50 9.56
N LEU A 117 0.09 12.22 10.32
CA LEU A 117 -1.33 12.37 9.99
C LEU A 117 -1.55 13.07 8.65
N ALA A 118 -0.72 14.08 8.31
CA ALA A 118 -0.78 14.74 7.02
C ALA A 118 -0.45 13.78 5.86
N VAL A 119 0.59 12.95 6.00
CA VAL A 119 0.95 11.93 5.00
C VAL A 119 -0.16 10.88 4.85
N CYS A 120 -0.71 10.36 5.96
CA CYS A 120 -1.84 9.43 5.93
C CYS A 120 -3.06 10.04 5.22
N SER A 121 -3.39 11.29 5.52
CA SER A 121 -4.48 12.01 4.85
C SER A 121 -4.23 12.10 3.34
N GLY A 122 -3.02 12.45 2.91
CA GLY A 122 -2.67 12.52 1.48
C GLY A 122 -2.84 11.17 0.77
N VAL A 123 -2.36 10.09 1.37
CA VAL A 123 -2.50 8.73 0.81
C VAL A 123 -3.97 8.32 0.71
N LEU A 124 -4.76 8.56 1.76
CA LEU A 124 -6.19 8.26 1.76
C LEU A 124 -6.95 9.09 0.71
N CYS A 125 -6.62 10.37 0.55
CA CYS A 125 -7.19 11.23 -0.50
C CYS A 125 -6.91 10.67 -1.90
N VAL A 126 -5.68 10.22 -2.17
CA VAL A 126 -5.32 9.59 -3.45
C VAL A 126 -6.13 8.30 -3.66
N GLN A 127 -6.26 7.46 -2.63
CA GLN A 127 -7.04 6.21 -2.71
C GLN A 127 -8.54 6.47 -2.94
N VAL A 128 -9.13 7.44 -2.24
CA VAL A 128 -10.54 7.81 -2.42
C VAL A 128 -10.77 8.43 -3.79
N GLY A 129 -9.89 9.34 -4.24
CA GLY A 129 -9.96 9.90 -5.59
C GLY A 129 -9.94 8.82 -6.66
N PHE A 130 -9.07 7.81 -6.50
CA PHE A 130 -9.03 6.65 -7.38
C PHE A 130 -10.32 5.84 -7.38
N LEU A 131 -10.89 5.55 -6.20
CA LEU A 131 -12.16 4.84 -6.07
C LEU A 131 -13.31 5.61 -6.74
N LEU A 132 -13.35 6.94 -6.63
CA LEU A 132 -14.37 7.77 -7.28
C LEU A 132 -14.28 7.69 -8.80
N VAL A 133 -13.06 7.84 -9.34
CA VAL A 133 -12.81 7.72 -10.78
C VAL A 133 -13.21 6.32 -11.27
N ALA A 134 -12.78 5.27 -10.56
CA ALA A 134 -13.12 3.89 -10.88
C ALA A 134 -14.64 3.66 -10.92
N ARG A 135 -15.37 4.21 -9.95
CA ARG A 135 -16.82 4.07 -9.85
C ARG A 135 -17.54 4.69 -11.05
N GLU A 136 -17.12 5.87 -11.49
CA GLU A 136 -17.69 6.53 -12.67
C GLU A 136 -17.49 5.68 -13.94
N PHE A 137 -16.32 5.06 -14.11
CA PHE A 137 -16.08 4.15 -15.24
C PHE A 137 -16.82 2.81 -15.14
N THR A 138 -17.27 2.41 -13.95
CA THR A 138 -18.09 1.20 -13.76
C THR A 138 -19.60 1.45 -13.84
N LYS A 139 -20.07 2.71 -13.94
CA LYS A 139 -21.50 2.98 -14.14
C LYS A 139 -21.97 2.35 -15.46
N PRO A 140 -23.04 1.54 -15.45
CA PRO A 140 -23.58 1.00 -16.69
C PRO A 140 -24.13 2.14 -17.57
N PRO A 141 -23.96 2.08 -18.90
CA PRO A 141 -24.31 3.16 -19.82
C PRO A 141 -25.81 3.50 -19.88
N HIS A 142 -26.69 2.75 -19.22
CA HIS A 142 -28.14 2.93 -19.31
C HIS A 142 -28.79 3.87 -18.29
N SER A 143 -28.05 4.49 -17.36
CA SER A 143 -28.67 5.44 -16.40
C SER A 143 -28.88 6.87 -16.94
N GLY A 144 -28.57 7.15 -18.20
CA GLY A 144 -28.79 8.46 -18.82
C GLY A 144 -29.98 8.54 -19.79
N MET A 145 -30.65 7.43 -20.12
CA MET A 145 -31.75 7.43 -21.09
C MET A 145 -33.08 7.50 -20.34
N ILE A 146 -33.38 8.70 -19.83
CA ILE A 146 -34.72 9.04 -19.40
C ILE A 146 -35.60 9.00 -20.64
N ARG A 147 -36.57 8.08 -20.62
CA ARG A 147 -37.70 7.96 -21.55
C ARG A 147 -38.35 9.35 -21.71
N MET A 148 -38.18 9.97 -22.88
CA MET A 148 -39.09 11.01 -23.35
C MET A 148 -40.28 10.28 -23.98
N GLU A 149 -41.35 10.14 -23.20
CA GLU A 149 -42.73 10.02 -23.71
C GLU A 149 -43.28 11.43 -23.97
#